data_AF-A0AAW1PBA9-F1
#
_entry.id   AF-A0AAW1PBA9-F1
#
_cell.length_a   1.000
_cell.length_b   1.000
_cell.length_c   1.000
_cell.angle_alpha   90.00
_cell.angle_beta   90.00
_cell.angle_gamma   90.00
#
_symmetry.space_group_name_H-M   'P 1'
#
loop_
_entity.id
_entity.type
_entity.pdbx_description
1 polymer ?
#
loop_
_entity_poly.entity_id
_entity_poly.type
_entity_poly.pdbx_seq_one_letter_code
_entity_poly.pdbx_strand_id
1 'polypeptide(L)'
;MAPQLDKRACVVQAVKLLLAAFIGALILWATAATPYGPGPRLPAFPSLRVPSSPRFRSSSELNRTFLQPKVEDAEERDTQEHWDSYIDEERFKSYNPFEHTADDHCSLKPGDSKPGQKIPKIIHFIFGLQEHFGGKPFNFVHYTSVMSAQFRVQPEAMYVHHIHEPEGDWWGKCKHLLTLVKARKVERLYGHEFQHAAHQADILRLEVLYAYGGIYMDIDTLVLQPVDALLHHDLVLGYEGGEWYGIGNSVMLAAPGSKFIERWLMTYAAFNNNEWSTHSVVIPRRLAIEHPTEVCIMPPHAFHYPLTWTNPGKDFMFTELSEDEEKHVLVDNEALNGKLYKSLYPGQYALHTAETGSWDSHLYQYNLEFIQDTHTRMAVLMRNIFADLPSKGEILAA
;
A
#
# COMPACT_ATOMS: atom_id res chain seq x y z
N MET A 1 -22.10 -66.97 35.71
CA MET A 1 -22.00 -65.58 36.23
C MET A 1 -20.86 -64.90 35.50
N ALA A 2 -21.16 -63.96 34.60
CA ALA A 2 -20.13 -63.20 33.89
C ALA A 2 -19.59 -62.09 34.81
N PRO A 3 -18.26 -61.83 34.84
CA PRO A 3 -17.71 -60.79 35.68
C PRO A 3 -18.13 -59.42 35.14
N GLN A 4 -18.73 -58.60 36.01
CA GLN A 4 -18.99 -57.19 35.71
C GLN A 4 -17.65 -56.48 35.51
N LEU A 5 -17.36 -56.10 34.26
CA LEU A 5 -16.29 -55.16 33.95
C LEU A 5 -16.61 -53.81 34.58
N ASP A 6 -15.75 -53.38 35.50
CA ASP A 6 -15.81 -52.06 36.12
C ASP A 6 -15.55 -50.98 35.06
N LYS A 7 -16.65 -50.42 34.54
CA LYS A 7 -16.63 -49.36 33.52
C LYS A 7 -15.87 -48.12 34.00
N ARG A 8 -15.77 -47.86 35.30
CA ARG A 8 -15.03 -46.69 35.82
C ARG A 8 -13.52 -46.90 35.72
N ALA A 9 -13.02 -48.11 36.01
CA ALA A 9 -11.61 -48.44 35.84
C ALA A 9 -11.18 -48.34 34.37
N CYS A 10 -12.03 -48.77 33.44
CA CYS A 10 -11.74 -48.71 32.00
C CYS A 10 -11.69 -47.25 31.48
N VAL A 11 -12.60 -46.39 31.94
CA VAL A 11 -12.61 -44.96 31.57
C VAL A 11 -11.38 -44.23 32.15
N VAL A 12 -11.00 -44.50 33.40
CA VAL A 12 -9.80 -43.89 34.00
C VAL A 12 -8.53 -44.33 33.28
N GLN A 13 -8.44 -45.60 32.86
CA GLN A 13 -7.30 -46.10 32.09
C GLN A 13 -7.23 -45.45 30.70
N ALA A 14 -8.38 -45.30 30.03
CA ALA A 14 -8.47 -44.64 28.73
C ALA A 14 -8.11 -43.15 28.79
N VAL A 15 -8.56 -42.43 29.84
CA VAL A 15 -8.20 -41.02 30.06
C VAL A 15 -6.69 -40.88 30.36
N LYS A 16 -6.10 -41.79 31.13
CA LYS A 16 -4.64 -41.79 31.39
C LYS A 16 -3.83 -42.05 30.13
N LEU A 17 -4.27 -42.98 29.26
CA LEU A 17 -3.62 -43.25 27.97
C LEU A 17 -3.76 -42.07 27.01
N LEU A 18 -4.92 -41.40 26.98
CA LEU A 18 -5.13 -40.18 26.19
C LEU A 18 -4.27 -39.02 26.70
N LEU A 19 -4.18 -38.81 28.02
CA LEU A 19 -3.29 -37.79 28.60
C LEU A 19 -1.82 -38.09 28.31
N ALA A 20 -1.40 -39.36 28.42
CA ALA A 20 -0.02 -39.75 28.12
C ALA A 20 0.32 -39.57 26.64
N ALA A 21 -0.62 -39.86 25.72
CA ALA A 21 -0.47 -39.59 24.29
C ALA A 21 -0.42 -38.08 23.99
N PHE A 22 -1.21 -37.27 24.69
CA PHE A 22 -1.22 -35.81 24.55
C PHE A 22 0.08 -35.17 25.06
N ILE A 23 0.57 -35.62 26.21
CA ILE A 23 1.85 -35.17 26.78
C ILE A 23 3.02 -35.64 25.91
N GLY A 24 2.97 -36.87 25.40
CA GLY A 24 3.96 -37.40 24.46
C GLY A 24 4.02 -36.59 23.15
N ALA A 25 2.87 -36.20 22.60
CA ALA A 25 2.78 -35.34 21.42
C ALA A 25 3.30 -33.91 21.68
N LEU A 26 3.04 -33.36 22.87
CA LEU A 26 3.58 -32.06 23.31
C LEU A 26 5.10 -32.08 23.47
N ILE A 27 5.68 -33.17 23.98
CA ILE A 27 7.13 -33.32 24.15
C ILE A 27 7.81 -33.53 22.78
N LEU A 28 7.19 -34.30 21.87
CA LEU A 28 7.67 -34.45 20.49
C LEU A 28 7.56 -33.14 19.68
N TRP A 29 6.52 -32.33 19.92
CA TRP A 29 6.39 -30.99 19.32
C TRP A 29 7.42 -30.00 19.86
N ALA A 30 7.67 -30.00 21.18
CA ALA A 30 8.68 -29.16 21.82
C ALA A 30 10.13 -29.52 21.42
N THR A 31 10.37 -30.74 20.92
CA THR A 31 11.69 -31.21 20.47
C THR A 31 11.87 -31.18 18.95
N ALA A 32 10.78 -31.06 18.17
CA ALA A 32 10.82 -30.90 16.71
C ALA A 32 10.76 -29.44 16.25
N ALA A 33 10.55 -28.48 17.15
CA ALA A 33 10.78 -27.07 16.89
C ALA A 33 12.29 -26.81 16.75
N THR A 34 12.80 -26.92 15.52
CA THR A 34 14.06 -26.28 15.17
C THR A 34 13.94 -24.81 15.56
N PRO A 35 14.80 -24.27 16.45
CA PRO A 35 14.78 -22.86 16.71
C PRO A 35 15.08 -22.17 15.38
N TYR A 36 14.11 -21.41 14.89
CA TYR A 36 14.38 -20.39 13.89
C TYR A 36 15.61 -19.62 14.42
N GLY A 37 16.73 -19.77 13.72
CA GLY A 37 17.90 -18.95 13.98
C GLY A 37 17.45 -17.48 13.91
N PRO A 38 18.14 -16.56 14.60
CA PRO A 38 17.82 -15.15 14.47
C PRO A 38 17.74 -14.84 12.97
N GLY A 39 16.58 -14.37 12.52
CA GLY A 39 16.41 -13.91 11.14
C GLY A 39 17.55 -12.96 10.78
N PRO A 40 17.92 -12.84 9.50
CA PRO A 40 19.00 -11.97 9.08
C PRO A 40 18.86 -10.62 9.79
N ARG A 41 19.91 -10.19 10.51
CA ARG A 41 19.90 -8.89 11.20
C ARG A 41 19.62 -7.84 10.15
N LEU A 42 18.42 -7.29 10.18
CA LEU A 42 18.00 -6.23 9.28
C LEU A 42 19.00 -5.09 9.40
N PRO A 43 19.55 -4.57 8.28
CA PRO A 43 20.54 -3.51 8.35
C PRO A 43 19.93 -2.30 9.06
N ALA A 44 20.64 -1.79 10.06
CA ALA A 44 20.23 -0.57 10.75
C ALA A 44 20.13 0.57 9.74
N PHE A 45 18.99 1.26 9.71
CA PHE A 45 18.77 2.46 8.91
C PHE A 45 19.72 3.57 9.39
N PRO A 46 20.67 4.06 8.56
CA PRO A 46 21.46 5.25 8.87
C PRO A 46 20.57 6.50 8.96
N SER A 47 21.08 7.59 9.52
CA SER A 47 20.38 8.88 9.49
C SER A 47 20.19 9.38 8.05
N LEU A 48 18.96 9.75 7.67
CA LEU A 48 18.62 10.41 6.40
C LEU A 48 19.56 11.60 6.14
N ARG A 49 20.27 11.60 5.00
CA ARG A 49 21.00 12.78 4.51
C ARG A 49 20.19 13.40 3.38
N VAL A 50 19.54 14.52 3.68
CA VAL A 50 18.83 15.34 2.69
C VAL A 50 19.87 16.09 1.83
N PRO A 51 19.70 16.20 0.50
CA PRO A 51 20.57 17.02 -0.34
C PRO A 51 20.63 18.48 0.12
N SER A 52 21.81 19.09 0.06
CA SER A 52 21.96 20.55 0.25
C SER A 52 21.31 21.31 -0.91
N SER A 53 20.60 22.40 -0.60
CA SER A 53 19.85 23.20 -1.58
C SER A 53 20.70 23.66 -2.78
N PRO A 54 20.19 23.57 -4.02
CA PRO A 54 20.74 24.34 -5.14
C PRO A 54 20.38 25.82 -4.99
N ARG A 55 21.30 26.72 -5.38
CA ARG A 55 20.96 28.13 -5.61
C ARG A 55 20.06 28.23 -6.84
N PHE A 56 18.75 28.28 -6.64
CA PHE A 56 17.81 28.53 -7.74
C PHE A 56 18.02 29.93 -8.34
N ARG A 57 17.98 30.01 -9.68
CA ARG A 57 17.71 31.27 -10.40
C ARG A 57 16.23 31.64 -10.19
N SER A 58 15.93 32.93 -10.16
CA SER A 58 14.74 33.53 -9.55
C SER A 58 13.41 32.88 -9.92
N SER A 59 12.49 32.86 -8.94
CA SER A 59 11.08 32.42 -8.99
C SER A 59 10.24 32.94 -10.17
N SER A 60 10.73 33.94 -10.89
CA SER A 60 10.06 34.56 -12.04
C SER A 60 10.01 33.69 -13.30
N GLU A 61 10.89 32.69 -13.45
CA GLU A 61 10.90 31.82 -14.65
C GLU A 61 9.98 30.59 -14.54
N LEU A 62 9.57 30.20 -13.32
CA LEU A 62 8.68 29.05 -13.08
C LEU A 62 7.19 29.35 -13.37
N ASN A 63 6.81 30.62 -13.55
CA ASN A 63 5.42 31.08 -13.53
C ASN A 63 4.83 31.51 -14.90
N ARG A 64 5.41 31.08 -16.01
CA ARG A 64 4.83 31.35 -17.34
C ARG A 64 4.70 30.07 -18.14
N THR A 65 3.57 29.40 -17.96
CA THR A 65 2.59 28.94 -18.99
C THR A 65 1.67 27.94 -18.28
N PHE A 66 0.38 27.96 -18.65
CA PHE A 66 -0.75 27.17 -18.12
C PHE A 66 -1.51 27.82 -16.95
N LEU A 67 -2.56 28.54 -17.34
CA LEU A 67 -3.66 28.96 -16.49
C LEU A 67 -4.34 27.71 -15.89
N GLN A 68 -4.16 27.47 -14.61
CA GLN A 68 -5.24 26.88 -13.81
C GLN A 68 -6.17 28.03 -13.37
N PRO A 69 -7.49 27.80 -13.24
CA PRO A 69 -8.36 28.81 -12.66
C PRO A 69 -7.82 29.16 -11.26
N LYS A 70 -7.72 30.45 -10.98
CA LYS A 70 -7.39 30.94 -9.63
C LYS A 70 -8.36 30.27 -8.65
N VAL A 71 -7.84 29.40 -7.79
CA VAL A 71 -8.58 28.98 -6.59
C VAL A 71 -8.42 30.14 -5.61
N GLU A 72 -9.34 31.09 -5.69
CA GLU A 72 -9.56 32.05 -4.60
C GLU A 72 -10.08 31.23 -3.41
N ASP A 73 -9.35 31.33 -2.29
CA ASP A 73 -9.67 30.77 -0.98
C ASP A 73 -9.69 29.23 -0.87
N ALA A 74 -8.51 28.63 -0.90
CA ALA A 74 -8.31 27.19 -0.72
C ALA A 74 -8.33 26.70 0.74
N GLU A 75 -8.62 27.56 1.72
CA GLU A 75 -8.89 27.10 3.08
C GLU A 75 -10.28 26.43 3.20
N GLU A 76 -11.17 26.57 2.21
CA GLU A 76 -12.59 26.22 2.42
C GLU A 76 -13.14 24.96 1.73
N ARG A 77 -12.46 24.25 0.80
CA ARG A 77 -13.13 23.10 0.12
C ARG A 77 -12.24 21.88 -0.19
N ASP A 78 -11.75 21.22 0.86
CA ASP A 78 -11.50 19.77 0.84
C ASP A 78 -12.81 19.01 1.12
N THR A 79 -13.83 19.28 0.30
CA THR A 79 -15.13 18.59 0.43
C THR A 79 -15.19 17.44 -0.55
N GLN A 80 -15.85 16.35 -0.17
CA GLN A 80 -16.14 15.24 -1.08
C GLN A 80 -16.82 15.74 -2.37
N GLU A 81 -17.70 16.75 -2.27
CA GLU A 81 -18.33 17.40 -3.43
C GLU A 81 -17.32 18.01 -4.44
N HIS A 82 -16.21 18.58 -3.96
CA HIS A 82 -15.16 19.10 -4.82
C HIS A 82 -14.45 17.96 -5.55
N TRP A 83 -14.08 16.90 -4.83
CA TRP A 83 -13.46 15.70 -5.40
C TRP A 83 -14.37 14.99 -6.42
N ASP A 84 -15.65 14.88 -6.12
CA ASP A 84 -16.65 14.29 -7.01
C ASP A 84 -16.88 15.14 -8.28
N SER A 85 -16.69 16.46 -8.21
CA SER A 85 -16.81 17.33 -9.39
C SER A 85 -15.76 17.05 -10.47
N TYR A 86 -14.65 16.41 -10.10
CA TYR A 86 -13.63 16.00 -11.06
C TYR A 86 -14.02 14.73 -11.83
N ILE A 87 -14.82 13.85 -11.20
CA ILE A 87 -15.21 12.55 -11.76
C ILE A 87 -16.66 12.24 -11.38
N ASP A 88 -17.58 12.56 -12.29
CA ASP A 88 -18.98 12.15 -12.18
C ASP A 88 -19.19 10.68 -12.60
N GLU A 89 -20.41 10.18 -12.42
CA GLU A 89 -20.77 8.81 -12.76
C GLU A 89 -20.59 8.46 -14.25
N GLU A 90 -20.94 9.36 -15.17
CA GLU A 90 -20.88 9.08 -16.61
C GLU A 90 -19.42 8.98 -17.08
N ARG A 91 -18.59 9.90 -16.59
CA ARG A 91 -17.14 9.91 -16.75
C ARG A 91 -16.52 8.64 -16.18
N PHE A 92 -16.91 8.23 -14.98
CA PHE A 92 -16.40 7.00 -14.36
C PHE A 92 -16.77 5.74 -15.18
N LYS A 93 -18.02 5.65 -15.66
CA LYS A 93 -18.52 4.51 -16.45
C LYS A 93 -17.87 4.40 -17.84
N SER A 94 -17.50 5.53 -18.43
CA SER A 94 -16.85 5.59 -19.76
C SER A 94 -15.33 5.54 -19.69
N TYR A 95 -14.75 5.52 -18.49
CA TYR A 95 -13.32 5.54 -18.27
C TYR A 95 -12.64 4.25 -18.72
N ASN A 96 -11.53 4.37 -19.44
CA ASN A 96 -10.67 3.24 -19.77
C ASN A 96 -9.50 3.14 -18.77
N PRO A 97 -9.55 2.25 -17.77
CA PRO A 97 -8.48 2.16 -16.78
C PRO A 97 -7.22 1.46 -17.33
N PHE A 98 -7.29 0.93 -18.55
CA PHE A 98 -6.17 0.39 -19.33
C PHE A 98 -5.60 1.42 -20.31
N GLU A 99 -6.07 2.66 -20.27
CA GLU A 99 -5.53 3.71 -21.14
C GLU A 99 -4.04 3.88 -20.88
N HIS A 100 -3.27 3.52 -21.90
CA HIS A 100 -1.86 3.81 -22.02
C HIS A 100 -1.76 5.15 -22.74
N THR A 101 -1.19 6.17 -22.10
CA THR A 101 -0.95 7.45 -22.75
C THR A 101 0.25 7.35 -23.69
N ALA A 102 0.45 8.34 -24.56
CA ALA A 102 1.63 8.39 -25.44
C ALA A 102 2.97 8.41 -24.65
N ASP A 103 2.92 8.64 -23.34
CA ASP A 103 4.04 8.70 -22.40
C ASP A 103 4.29 7.37 -21.65
N ASP A 104 3.64 6.28 -22.09
CA ASP A 104 3.79 4.96 -21.46
C ASP A 104 5.15 4.33 -21.80
N HIS A 105 6.07 4.45 -20.85
CA HIS A 105 7.48 4.05 -20.98
C HIS A 105 7.85 2.77 -20.22
N CYS A 106 6.87 2.02 -19.72
CA CYS A 106 7.10 0.83 -18.88
C CYS A 106 7.34 -0.46 -19.64
N SER A 107 7.11 -0.52 -20.95
CA SER A 107 7.37 -1.75 -21.72
C SER A 107 8.84 -1.86 -22.10
N LEU A 108 9.50 -2.95 -21.68
CA LEU A 108 10.77 -3.39 -22.28
C LEU A 108 10.57 -3.57 -23.79
N LYS A 109 11.45 -3.00 -24.61
CA LYS A 109 11.34 -3.20 -26.06
C LYS A 109 11.83 -4.61 -26.42
N PRO A 110 11.24 -5.28 -27.42
CA PRO A 110 11.74 -6.56 -27.90
C PRO A 110 13.21 -6.42 -28.36
N GLY A 111 14.14 -7.07 -27.65
CA GLY A 111 15.58 -7.02 -27.92
C GLY A 111 16.42 -6.45 -26.77
N ASP A 112 15.80 -5.83 -25.77
CA ASP A 112 16.51 -5.40 -24.56
C ASP A 112 16.92 -6.64 -23.73
N SER A 113 18.19 -6.72 -23.36
CA SER A 113 18.65 -7.69 -22.36
C SER A 113 17.87 -7.47 -21.07
N LYS A 114 17.33 -8.52 -20.43
CA LYS A 114 16.64 -8.42 -19.13
C LYS A 114 17.51 -7.58 -18.18
N PRO A 115 17.09 -6.36 -17.81
CA PRO A 115 17.93 -5.51 -16.98
C PRO A 115 18.09 -6.16 -15.61
N GLY A 116 19.26 -5.97 -14.98
CA GLY A 116 19.43 -6.34 -13.58
C GLY A 116 18.44 -5.58 -12.71
N GLN A 117 18.05 -6.17 -11.57
CA GLN A 117 17.20 -5.52 -10.59
C GLN A 117 17.87 -4.22 -10.10
N LYS A 118 17.12 -3.11 -10.17
CA LYS A 118 17.58 -1.78 -9.74
C LYS A 118 16.89 -1.32 -8.46
N ILE A 119 15.60 -1.61 -8.32
CA ILE A 119 14.79 -1.29 -7.15
C ILE A 119 15.02 -2.38 -6.09
N PRO A 120 15.53 -2.05 -4.89
CA PRO A 120 15.63 -3.00 -3.79
C PRO A 120 14.26 -3.56 -3.40
N LYS A 121 14.18 -4.85 -3.06
CA LYS A 121 12.91 -5.48 -2.69
C LYS A 121 12.58 -5.28 -1.20
N ILE A 122 12.60 -4.01 -0.76
CA ILE A 122 12.27 -3.57 0.59
C ILE A 122 11.02 -2.69 0.54
N ILE A 123 10.18 -2.75 1.58
CA ILE A 123 8.93 -1.99 1.62
C ILE A 123 8.98 -0.92 2.70
N HIS A 124 8.44 0.26 2.39
CA HIS A 124 8.28 1.38 3.30
C HIS A 124 6.82 1.77 3.42
N PHE A 125 6.31 1.77 4.65
CA PHE A 125 5.04 2.38 5.02
C PHE A 125 5.29 3.60 5.90
N ILE A 126 4.35 4.54 5.91
CA ILE A 126 4.31 5.66 6.86
C ILE A 126 3.01 5.56 7.64
N PHE A 127 3.09 5.63 8.97
CA PHE A 127 1.91 5.71 9.83
C PHE A 127 2.22 6.42 11.15
N GLY A 128 1.20 7.00 11.79
CA GLY A 128 1.36 7.60 13.11
C GLY A 128 2.22 8.87 13.11
N LEU A 129 2.04 9.75 12.12
CA LEU A 129 2.65 11.07 12.11
C LEU A 129 1.94 12.06 13.05
N GLN A 130 0.67 11.82 13.37
CA GLN A 130 -0.13 12.63 14.28
C GLN A 130 -0.34 11.93 15.61
N GLU A 131 -0.51 12.71 16.68
CA GLU A 131 -1.02 12.22 17.95
C GLU A 131 -2.41 11.59 17.75
N HIS A 132 -2.69 10.52 18.50
CA HIS A 132 -3.95 9.76 18.41
C HIS A 132 -4.33 9.33 16.98
N PHE A 133 -3.36 9.26 16.06
CA PHE A 133 -3.53 8.83 14.68
C PHE A 133 -4.58 9.64 13.91
N GLY A 134 -4.79 10.91 14.27
CA GLY A 134 -5.82 11.76 13.64
C GLY A 134 -7.25 11.22 13.81
N GLY A 135 -7.50 10.42 14.85
CA GLY A 135 -8.78 9.75 15.09
C GLY A 135 -8.96 8.43 14.31
N LYS A 136 -7.96 7.99 13.54
CA LYS A 136 -7.99 6.76 12.73
C LYS A 136 -6.91 5.78 13.20
N PRO A 137 -7.18 4.99 14.26
CA PRO A 137 -6.19 4.05 14.78
C PRO A 137 -5.89 2.93 13.78
N PHE A 138 -4.74 2.27 13.97
CA PHE A 138 -4.37 1.11 13.18
C PHE A 138 -5.45 0.02 13.28
N ASN A 139 -5.90 -0.49 12.15
CA ASN A 139 -7.13 -1.28 12.05
C ASN A 139 -6.95 -2.46 11.09
N PHE A 140 -8.06 -3.15 10.81
CA PHE A 140 -8.07 -4.34 9.97
C PHE A 140 -7.64 -4.10 8.52
N VAL A 141 -7.96 -2.94 7.93
CA VAL A 141 -7.54 -2.59 6.56
C VAL A 141 -6.03 -2.49 6.52
N HIS A 142 -5.44 -1.72 7.45
CA HIS A 142 -3.99 -1.59 7.60
C HIS A 142 -3.28 -2.93 7.82
N TYR A 143 -3.85 -3.80 8.66
CA TYR A 143 -3.36 -5.16 8.85
C TYR A 143 -3.40 -5.97 7.55
N THR A 144 -4.51 -5.90 6.80
CA THR A 144 -4.67 -6.59 5.52
C THR A 144 -3.64 -6.11 4.50
N SER A 145 -3.35 -4.81 4.44
CA SER A 145 -2.30 -4.23 3.62
C SER A 145 -0.92 -4.82 3.94
N VAL A 146 -0.52 -4.83 5.22
CA VAL A 146 0.76 -5.41 5.67
C VAL A 146 0.87 -6.89 5.31
N MET A 147 -0.20 -7.65 5.53
CA MET A 147 -0.22 -9.09 5.20
C MET A 147 -0.15 -9.31 3.69
N SER A 148 -0.93 -8.58 2.91
CA SER A 148 -0.89 -8.68 1.45
C SER A 148 0.50 -8.37 0.89
N ALA A 149 1.17 -7.34 1.43
CA ALA A 149 2.54 -6.98 1.08
C ALA A 149 3.53 -8.10 1.43
N GLN A 150 3.50 -8.61 2.66
CA GLN A 150 4.39 -9.68 3.11
C GLN A 150 4.31 -10.92 2.21
N PHE A 151 3.09 -11.38 1.90
CA PHE A 151 2.89 -12.68 1.26
C PHE A 151 2.87 -12.63 -0.26
N ARG A 152 2.51 -11.49 -0.86
CA ARG A 152 2.50 -11.33 -2.32
C ARG A 152 3.77 -10.69 -2.85
N VAL A 153 4.37 -9.73 -2.14
CA VAL A 153 5.68 -9.20 -2.53
C VAL A 153 6.79 -10.12 -2.07
N GLN A 154 6.72 -10.70 -0.87
CA GLN A 154 7.84 -11.42 -0.23
C GLN A 154 9.10 -10.53 -0.17
N PRO A 155 9.02 -9.38 0.52
CA PRO A 155 10.13 -8.44 0.60
C PRO A 155 11.27 -8.98 1.48
N GLU A 156 12.46 -8.47 1.26
CA GLU A 156 13.62 -8.73 2.14
C GLU A 156 13.43 -8.09 3.52
N ALA A 157 12.72 -6.97 3.57
CA ALA A 157 12.41 -6.24 4.79
C ALA A 157 11.19 -5.32 4.58
N MET A 158 10.40 -5.10 5.64
CA MET A 158 9.35 -4.09 5.68
C MET A 158 9.59 -3.10 6.82
N TYR A 159 9.42 -1.82 6.55
CA TYR A 159 9.63 -0.74 7.51
C TYR A 159 8.37 0.08 7.70
N VAL A 160 8.10 0.50 8.94
CA VAL A 160 7.10 1.53 9.24
C VAL A 160 7.81 2.75 9.80
N HIS A 161 7.72 3.85 9.08
CA HIS A 161 8.20 5.16 9.51
C HIS A 161 7.13 5.84 10.34
N HIS A 162 7.42 6.13 11.61
CA HIS A 162 6.43 6.64 12.56
C HIS A 162 6.98 7.71 13.51
N ILE A 163 6.09 8.57 14.01
CA ILE A 163 6.36 9.44 15.16
C ILE A 163 5.72 8.85 16.40
N HIS A 164 4.47 8.40 16.30
CA HIS A 164 3.74 7.71 17.36
C HIS A 164 3.59 6.25 16.94
N GLU A 165 4.02 5.33 17.79
CA GLU A 165 3.85 3.90 17.49
C GLU A 165 2.36 3.55 17.51
N PRO A 166 1.85 2.79 16.53
CA PRO A 166 0.49 2.27 16.60
C PRO A 166 0.30 1.29 17.76
N GLU A 167 -0.95 1.08 18.13
CA GLU A 167 -1.37 0.15 19.17
C GLU A 167 -2.60 -0.64 18.70
N GLY A 168 -3.07 -1.60 19.51
CA GLY A 168 -4.26 -2.39 19.24
C GLY A 168 -3.99 -3.79 18.69
N ASP A 169 -5.03 -4.62 18.69
CA ASP A 169 -4.92 -6.06 18.40
C ASP A 169 -4.38 -6.32 16.99
N TRP A 170 -4.84 -5.56 16.00
CA TRP A 170 -4.39 -5.67 14.61
C TRP A 170 -2.92 -5.30 14.44
N TRP A 171 -2.46 -4.26 15.15
CA TRP A 171 -1.04 -3.90 15.16
C TRP A 171 -0.19 -5.01 15.81
N GLY A 172 -0.64 -5.52 16.96
CA GLY A 172 0.04 -6.61 17.67
C GLY A 172 0.26 -7.85 16.79
N LYS A 173 -0.71 -8.17 15.93
CA LYS A 173 -0.67 -9.32 15.00
C LYS A 173 0.31 -9.18 13.84
N CYS A 174 0.68 -7.97 13.42
CA CYS A 174 1.59 -7.80 12.28
C CYS A 174 2.90 -7.10 12.63
N LYS A 175 3.04 -6.53 13.83
CA LYS A 175 4.24 -5.79 14.26
C LYS A 175 5.54 -6.60 14.08
N HIS A 176 5.51 -7.91 14.32
CA HIS A 176 6.70 -8.76 14.20
C HIS A 176 7.24 -8.86 12.75
N LEU A 177 6.43 -8.51 11.75
CA LEU A 177 6.83 -8.44 10.33
C LEU A 177 7.52 -7.12 9.96
N LEU A 178 7.51 -6.13 10.86
CA LEU A 178 7.83 -4.75 10.57
C LEU A 178 9.02 -4.28 11.40
N THR A 179 9.92 -3.54 10.76
CA THR A 179 10.96 -2.75 11.46
C THR A 179 10.47 -1.34 11.69
N LEU A 180 10.39 -0.94 12.95
CA LEU A 180 9.95 0.40 13.33
C LEU A 180 11.11 1.38 13.14
N VAL A 181 10.86 2.43 12.34
CA VAL A 181 11.81 3.51 12.09
C VAL A 181 11.22 4.79 12.64
N LYS A 182 11.92 5.42 13.59
CA LYS A 182 11.50 6.73 14.10
C LYS A 182 11.70 7.79 13.02
N ALA A 183 10.60 8.29 12.49
CA ALA A 183 10.61 9.35 11.48
C ALA A 183 10.92 10.72 12.12
N ARG A 184 11.55 11.60 11.35
CA ARG A 184 11.63 13.02 11.71
C ARG A 184 10.25 13.67 11.53
N LYS A 185 9.93 14.66 12.36
CA LYS A 185 8.76 15.50 12.13
C LYS A 185 9.07 16.50 11.01
N VAL A 186 8.30 16.50 9.94
CA VAL A 186 8.50 17.40 8.79
C VAL A 186 7.72 18.68 9.00
N GLU A 187 8.12 19.50 9.97
CA GLU A 187 7.43 20.76 10.25
C GLU A 187 7.79 21.85 9.25
N ARG A 188 9.02 21.81 8.72
CA ARG A 188 9.55 22.82 7.80
C ARG A 188 10.52 22.24 6.77
N LEU A 189 10.45 22.73 5.53
CA LEU A 189 11.36 22.41 4.43
C LEU A 189 11.43 23.61 3.48
N TYR A 190 12.63 23.99 3.04
CA TYR A 190 12.87 25.15 2.16
C TYR A 190 12.20 26.47 2.60
N GLY A 191 12.02 26.65 3.92
CA GLY A 191 11.38 27.85 4.47
C GLY A 191 9.87 27.76 4.61
N HIS A 192 9.22 26.73 4.05
CA HIS A 192 7.78 26.49 4.14
C HIS A 192 7.44 25.58 5.31
N GLU A 193 6.34 25.87 5.99
CA GLU A 193 5.79 25.03 7.05
C GLU A 193 4.70 24.11 6.51
N PHE A 194 4.58 22.91 7.08
CA PHE A 194 3.59 21.91 6.66
C PHE A 194 2.56 21.70 7.75
N GLN A 195 1.32 22.10 7.46
CA GLN A 195 0.23 22.06 8.43
C GLN A 195 -0.42 20.67 8.51
N HIS A 196 -0.45 19.93 7.40
CA HIS A 196 -1.13 18.65 7.31
C HIS A 196 -0.16 17.46 7.31
N ALA A 197 -0.48 16.41 8.06
CA ALA A 197 0.35 15.21 8.10
C ALA A 197 0.42 14.48 6.75
N ALA A 198 -0.59 14.64 5.88
CA ALA A 198 -0.57 14.12 4.51
C ALA A 198 0.62 14.72 3.73
N HIS A 199 0.79 16.05 3.77
CA HIS A 199 1.94 16.72 3.13
C HIS A 199 3.27 16.35 3.78
N GLN A 200 3.29 16.10 5.09
CA GLN A 200 4.48 15.59 5.78
C GLN A 200 4.85 14.18 5.28
N ALA A 201 3.85 13.31 5.07
CA ALA A 201 4.05 11.98 4.50
C ALA A 201 4.53 12.05 3.04
N ASP A 202 4.07 13.01 2.25
CA ASP A 202 4.55 13.24 0.88
C ASP A 202 6.06 13.53 0.83
N ILE A 203 6.57 14.28 1.79
CA ILE A 203 8.02 14.54 1.87
C ILE A 203 8.75 13.32 2.38
N LEU A 204 8.27 12.69 3.45
CA LEU A 204 8.93 11.52 4.04
C LEU A 204 9.06 10.37 3.04
N ARG A 205 8.03 10.07 2.24
CA ARG A 205 8.09 8.99 1.25
C ARG A 205 9.15 9.26 0.19
N LEU A 206 9.26 10.50 -0.27
CA LEU A 206 10.29 10.91 -1.23
C LEU A 206 11.70 10.85 -0.62
N GLU A 207 11.87 11.32 0.62
CA GLU A 207 13.15 11.26 1.32
C GLU A 207 13.64 9.83 1.55
N VAL A 208 12.73 8.95 1.96
CA VAL A 208 13.02 7.52 2.19
C VAL A 208 13.40 6.84 0.88
N LEU A 209 12.59 6.99 -0.18
CA LEU A 209 12.88 6.38 -1.48
C LEU A 209 14.17 6.94 -2.10
N TYR A 210 14.43 8.23 -1.95
CA TYR A 210 15.69 8.81 -2.44
C TYR A 210 16.90 8.20 -1.73
N ALA A 211 16.84 8.04 -0.41
CA ALA A 211 17.97 7.55 0.37
C ALA A 211 18.18 6.03 0.24
N TYR A 212 17.11 5.25 0.16
CA TYR A 212 17.15 3.79 0.29
C TYR A 212 16.65 3.03 -0.93
N GLY A 213 15.96 3.71 -1.84
CA GLY A 213 15.15 3.05 -2.85
C GLY A 213 14.02 2.25 -2.19
N GLY A 214 13.54 1.24 -2.90
CA GLY A 214 12.54 0.32 -2.40
C GLY A 214 11.16 0.59 -2.97
N ILE A 215 10.16 0.06 -2.27
CA ILE A 215 8.75 0.11 -2.62
C ILE A 215 8.05 0.88 -1.50
N TYR A 216 7.59 2.09 -1.78
CA TYR A 216 6.70 2.82 -0.90
C TYR A 216 5.24 2.47 -1.21
N MET A 217 4.47 2.25 -0.17
CA MET A 217 3.01 2.13 -0.25
C MET A 217 2.37 2.90 0.91
N ASP A 218 1.29 3.63 0.64
CA ASP A 218 0.41 4.10 1.71
C ASP A 218 -0.11 2.87 2.48
N ILE A 219 -0.22 2.98 3.81
CA ILE A 219 -0.47 1.83 4.70
C ILE A 219 -1.82 1.14 4.46
N ASP A 220 -2.73 1.80 3.74
CA ASP A 220 -4.05 1.37 3.32
C ASP A 220 -4.06 0.86 1.85
N THR A 221 -2.89 0.43 1.35
CA THR A 221 -2.74 -0.20 0.03
C THR A 221 -2.76 -1.72 0.10
N LEU A 222 -3.73 -2.34 -0.57
CA LEU A 222 -3.82 -3.79 -0.74
C LEU A 222 -2.95 -4.26 -1.91
N VAL A 223 -1.98 -5.13 -1.66
CA VAL A 223 -1.19 -5.75 -2.73
C VAL A 223 -1.96 -6.94 -3.31
N LEU A 224 -2.07 -7.00 -4.63
CA LEU A 224 -2.85 -8.01 -5.35
C LEU A 224 -1.98 -8.99 -6.15
N GLN A 225 -0.73 -8.67 -6.46
CA GLN A 225 0.21 -9.62 -7.05
C GLN A 225 1.67 -9.17 -6.83
N PRO A 226 2.66 -10.06 -7.02
CA PRO A 226 4.07 -9.69 -6.93
C PRO A 226 4.42 -8.54 -7.89
N VAL A 227 5.28 -7.63 -7.43
CA VAL A 227 5.76 -6.48 -8.21
C VAL A 227 7.13 -6.72 -8.86
N ASP A 228 7.63 -7.95 -8.82
CA ASP A 228 8.96 -8.34 -9.32
C ASP A 228 9.23 -7.91 -10.77
N ALA A 229 8.19 -7.93 -11.61
CA ALA A 229 8.26 -7.48 -12.99
C ALA A 229 8.66 -6.00 -13.12
N LEU A 230 8.43 -5.18 -12.09
CA LEU A 230 8.65 -3.73 -12.09
C LEU A 230 10.02 -3.34 -11.51
N LEU A 231 10.74 -4.26 -10.85
CA LEU A 231 11.94 -3.93 -10.06
C LEU A 231 13.18 -3.58 -10.89
N HIS A 232 13.11 -3.69 -12.22
CA HIS A 232 14.21 -3.41 -13.13
C HIS A 232 14.25 -1.94 -13.61
N HIS A 233 13.20 -1.16 -13.33
CA HIS A 233 13.13 0.27 -13.66
C HIS A 233 13.88 1.14 -12.64
N ASP A 234 14.18 2.40 -12.99
CA ASP A 234 14.77 3.37 -12.05
C ASP A 234 13.70 3.98 -11.13
N LEU A 235 12.51 4.25 -11.64
CA LEU A 235 11.34 4.73 -10.91
C LEU A 235 10.07 4.22 -11.60
N VAL A 236 9.11 3.74 -10.81
CA VAL A 236 7.77 3.36 -11.27
C VAL A 236 6.74 4.12 -10.45
N LEU A 237 5.83 4.79 -11.15
CA LEU A 237 4.64 5.45 -10.60
C LEU A 237 3.41 4.95 -11.35
N GLY A 238 2.21 5.35 -10.93
CA GLY A 238 0.99 5.08 -11.70
C GLY A 238 0.06 6.26 -11.75
N TYR A 239 -0.71 6.35 -12.83
CA TYR A 239 -1.77 7.34 -12.91
C TYR A 239 -2.77 7.15 -11.78
N GLU A 240 -3.15 8.24 -11.13
CA GLU A 240 -4.27 8.25 -10.19
C GLU A 240 -5.61 8.45 -10.93
N GLY A 241 -5.59 8.77 -12.22
CA GLY A 241 -6.85 9.00 -12.97
C GLY A 241 -6.68 9.40 -14.44
N GLY A 242 -5.69 8.86 -15.15
CA GLY A 242 -5.47 9.14 -16.59
C GLY A 242 -5.43 10.64 -16.89
N GLU A 243 -5.94 11.08 -18.04
CA GLU A 243 -6.04 12.50 -18.39
C GLU A 243 -7.02 13.32 -17.51
N TRP A 244 -7.35 12.91 -16.28
CA TRP A 244 -8.22 13.71 -15.41
C TRP A 244 -7.76 13.92 -13.97
N TYR A 245 -6.48 13.67 -13.64
CA TYR A 245 -5.90 14.29 -12.44
C TYR A 245 -4.36 14.40 -12.47
N GLY A 246 -3.68 13.27 -12.35
CA GLY A 246 -2.22 13.24 -12.27
C GLY A 246 -1.65 11.86 -12.00
N ILE A 247 -0.42 11.85 -11.49
CA ILE A 247 0.30 10.63 -11.11
C ILE A 247 0.25 10.51 -9.60
N GLY A 248 -0.33 9.42 -9.10
CA GLY A 248 -0.47 9.20 -7.66
C GLY A 248 0.87 8.86 -7.01
N ASN A 249 1.03 9.29 -5.76
CA ASN A 249 2.21 9.03 -4.94
C ASN A 249 1.95 8.00 -3.82
N SER A 250 0.81 7.30 -3.87
CA SER A 250 0.43 6.29 -2.89
C SER A 250 1.18 4.96 -3.08
N VAL A 251 1.61 4.64 -4.30
CA VAL A 251 2.45 3.48 -4.62
C VAL A 251 3.60 3.93 -5.51
N MET A 252 4.83 3.74 -5.04
CA MET A 252 6.03 4.22 -5.73
C MET A 252 7.16 3.20 -5.59
N LEU A 253 7.83 2.84 -6.68
CA LEU A 253 8.97 1.93 -6.64
C LEU A 253 10.19 2.65 -7.20
N ALA A 254 11.28 2.75 -6.44
CA ALA A 254 12.42 3.57 -6.84
C ALA A 254 13.77 2.90 -6.57
N ALA A 255 14.71 3.09 -7.47
CA ALA A 255 16.12 2.87 -7.19
C ALA A 255 16.64 3.98 -6.25
N PRO A 256 17.58 3.68 -5.34
CA PRO A 256 18.19 4.69 -4.50
C PRO A 256 18.88 5.77 -5.36
N GLY A 257 18.76 7.02 -4.95
CA GLY A 257 19.34 8.16 -5.68
C GLY A 257 18.61 8.50 -6.99
N SER A 258 17.34 8.15 -7.13
CA SER A 258 16.53 8.52 -8.31
C SER A 258 16.55 10.03 -8.56
N LYS A 259 17.02 10.42 -9.75
CA LYS A 259 17.07 11.84 -10.19
C LYS A 259 15.69 12.47 -10.26
N PHE A 260 14.67 11.69 -10.64
CA PHE A 260 13.30 12.17 -10.70
C PHE A 260 12.80 12.55 -9.30
N ILE A 261 13.05 11.68 -8.30
CA ILE A 261 12.68 11.95 -6.90
C ILE A 261 13.45 13.15 -6.36
N GLU A 262 14.74 13.29 -6.69
CA GLU A 262 15.53 14.46 -6.31
C GLU A 262 14.92 15.77 -6.84
N ARG A 263 14.56 15.81 -8.13
CA ARG A 263 13.90 16.97 -8.75
C ARG A 263 12.56 17.25 -8.10
N TRP A 264 11.78 16.21 -7.81
CA TRP A 264 10.50 16.33 -7.15
C TRP A 264 10.65 16.90 -5.74
N LEU A 265 11.60 16.41 -4.93
CA LEU A 265 11.91 17.00 -3.63
C LEU A 265 12.28 18.49 -3.74
N MET A 266 13.03 18.88 -4.77
CA MET A 266 13.41 20.28 -4.97
C MET A 266 12.22 21.21 -5.29
N THR A 267 11.11 20.70 -5.82
CA THR A 267 9.92 21.55 -6.13
C THR A 267 9.19 22.02 -4.88
N TYR A 268 9.41 21.39 -3.72
CA TYR A 268 8.88 21.85 -2.43
C TYR A 268 9.45 23.22 -2.01
N ALA A 269 10.47 23.75 -2.68
CA ALA A 269 10.88 25.15 -2.52
C ALA A 269 9.79 26.15 -2.97
N ALA A 270 8.84 25.71 -3.80
CA ALA A 270 7.66 26.45 -4.22
C ALA A 270 6.36 25.88 -3.60
N PHE A 271 6.45 25.23 -2.45
CA PHE A 271 5.28 24.64 -1.78
C PHE A 271 4.24 25.71 -1.40
N ASN A 272 2.97 25.35 -1.55
CA ASN A 272 1.83 26.19 -1.20
C ASN A 272 0.82 25.36 -0.42
N ASN A 273 0.60 25.68 0.87
CA ASN A 273 -0.37 24.96 1.71
C ASN A 273 -1.81 25.04 1.16
N ASN A 274 -2.10 26.06 0.34
CA ASN A 274 -3.41 26.26 -0.28
C ASN A 274 -3.63 25.34 -1.49
N GLU A 275 -2.69 24.47 -1.84
CA GLU A 275 -2.77 23.60 -3.01
C GLU A 275 -2.59 22.14 -2.60
N TRP A 276 -3.69 21.50 -2.21
CA TRP A 276 -3.67 20.18 -1.55
C TRP A 276 -2.91 19.11 -2.34
N SER A 277 -3.18 19.00 -3.63
CA SER A 277 -2.69 17.91 -4.49
C SER A 277 -1.59 18.33 -5.47
N THR A 278 -1.25 19.62 -5.55
CA THR A 278 -0.31 20.11 -6.57
C THR A 278 1.02 19.38 -6.47
N HIS A 279 1.60 19.32 -5.27
CA HIS A 279 2.90 18.70 -5.06
C HIS A 279 2.86 17.18 -5.03
N SER A 280 1.73 16.56 -4.67
CA SER A 280 1.60 15.10 -4.59
C SER A 280 1.19 14.45 -5.91
N VAL A 281 0.46 15.15 -6.78
CA VAL A 281 -0.17 14.55 -7.97
C VAL A 281 0.08 15.30 -9.28
N VAL A 282 0.03 16.64 -9.26
CA VAL A 282 0.16 17.46 -10.49
C VAL A 282 1.63 17.63 -10.91
N ILE A 283 2.51 17.96 -9.96
CA ILE A 283 3.94 18.12 -10.18
C ILE A 283 4.60 16.84 -10.71
N PRO A 284 4.39 15.63 -10.16
CA PRO A 284 4.99 14.43 -10.74
C PRO A 284 4.54 14.20 -12.19
N ARG A 285 3.27 14.48 -12.54
CA ARG A 285 2.82 14.43 -13.94
C ARG A 285 3.59 15.41 -14.82
N ARG A 286 3.78 16.64 -14.37
CA ARG A 286 4.56 17.65 -15.10
C ARG A 286 6.02 17.20 -15.29
N LEU A 287 6.66 16.71 -14.22
CA LEU A 287 8.03 16.23 -14.27
C LEU A 287 8.18 15.03 -15.21
N ALA A 288 7.17 14.16 -15.30
CA ALA A 288 7.19 13.05 -16.25
C ALA A 288 7.18 13.53 -17.71
N ILE A 289 6.41 14.57 -18.03
CA ILE A 289 6.41 15.18 -19.38
C ILE A 289 7.76 15.84 -19.68
N GLU A 290 8.37 16.51 -18.69
CA GLU A 290 9.67 17.18 -18.84
C GLU A 290 10.85 16.18 -18.87
N HIS A 291 10.73 15.04 -18.20
CA HIS A 291 11.78 14.03 -18.02
C HIS A 291 11.27 12.59 -18.27
N PRO A 292 10.77 12.28 -19.49
CA PRO A 292 10.08 11.02 -19.79
C PRO A 292 10.97 9.77 -19.63
N THR A 293 12.28 9.91 -19.75
CA THR A 293 13.23 8.79 -19.60
C THR A 293 13.61 8.50 -18.13
N GLU A 294 13.19 9.32 -17.18
CA GLU A 294 13.55 9.18 -15.75
C GLU A 294 12.46 8.44 -14.94
N VAL A 295 11.31 8.12 -15.54
CA VAL A 295 10.17 7.48 -14.87
C VAL A 295 9.42 6.52 -15.80
N CYS A 296 9.00 5.37 -15.27
CA CYS A 296 8.02 4.48 -15.88
C CYS A 296 6.66 4.74 -15.22
N ILE A 297 5.64 5.06 -16.01
CA ILE A 297 4.29 5.30 -15.52
C ILE A 297 3.38 4.16 -15.92
N MET A 298 2.73 3.57 -14.93
CA MET A 298 1.77 2.50 -15.09
C MET A 298 0.36 3.05 -15.33
N PRO A 299 -0.48 2.32 -16.08
CA PRO A 299 -1.87 2.67 -16.26
C PRO A 299 -2.63 2.69 -14.92
N PRO A 300 -3.76 3.40 -14.85
CA PRO A 300 -4.53 3.59 -13.61
C PRO A 300 -4.89 2.30 -12.87
N HIS A 301 -5.27 1.25 -13.61
CA HIS A 301 -5.61 -0.05 -13.01
C HIS A 301 -4.45 -0.74 -12.32
N ALA A 302 -3.20 -0.33 -12.53
CA ALA A 302 -2.06 -0.98 -11.89
C ALA A 302 -2.09 -0.77 -10.36
N PHE A 303 -2.46 0.42 -9.89
CA PHE A 303 -2.34 0.81 -8.47
C PHE A 303 -3.57 1.53 -7.88
N HIS A 304 -4.28 2.35 -8.65
CA HIS A 304 -5.22 3.34 -8.09
C HIS A 304 -6.68 3.11 -8.50
N TYR A 305 -6.96 2.46 -9.62
CA TYR A 305 -8.34 2.18 -10.05
C TYR A 305 -8.96 1.07 -9.18
N PRO A 306 -10.22 1.20 -8.71
CA PRO A 306 -11.30 2.06 -9.19
C PRO A 306 -11.49 3.41 -8.47
N LEU A 307 -10.42 4.07 -8.02
CA LEU A 307 -10.46 5.46 -7.51
C LEU A 307 -11.39 5.62 -6.30
N THR A 308 -11.14 4.86 -5.22
CA THR A 308 -11.97 4.83 -4.01
C THR A 308 -12.00 6.15 -3.20
N TRP A 309 -11.30 7.19 -3.67
CA TRP A 309 -11.47 8.55 -3.16
C TRP A 309 -12.66 9.30 -3.79
N THR A 310 -13.25 8.78 -4.87
CA THR A 310 -14.45 9.31 -5.53
C THR A 310 -15.73 8.58 -5.09
N ASN A 311 -16.90 9.23 -5.12
CA ASN A 311 -18.17 8.54 -4.87
C ASN A 311 -18.45 7.39 -5.85
N PRO A 312 -18.31 7.54 -7.18
CA PRO A 312 -18.52 6.42 -8.11
C PRO A 312 -17.60 5.22 -7.84
N GLY A 313 -16.33 5.48 -7.47
CA GLY A 313 -15.38 4.44 -7.09
C GLY A 313 -15.77 3.72 -5.80
N LYS A 314 -16.24 4.47 -4.79
CA LYS A 314 -16.77 3.91 -3.54
C LYS A 314 -18.01 3.07 -3.82
N ASP A 315 -18.98 3.60 -4.55
CA ASP A 315 -20.21 2.88 -4.91
C ASP A 315 -19.88 1.58 -5.65
N PHE A 316 -18.95 1.62 -6.61
CA PHE A 316 -18.49 0.43 -7.31
C PHE A 316 -17.89 -0.63 -6.36
N MET A 317 -17.06 -0.20 -5.39
CA MET A 317 -16.36 -1.11 -4.49
C MET A 317 -17.22 -1.68 -3.36
N PHE A 318 -18.18 -0.90 -2.88
CA PHE A 318 -18.91 -1.17 -1.64
C PHE A 318 -20.40 -1.48 -1.84
N THR A 319 -20.92 -1.43 -3.07
CA THR A 319 -22.28 -1.91 -3.37
C THR A 319 -22.36 -3.43 -3.21
N GLU A 320 -23.43 -3.88 -2.56
CA GLU A 320 -23.76 -5.30 -2.39
C GLU A 320 -24.03 -5.97 -3.74
N LEU A 321 -23.47 -7.16 -3.91
CA LEU A 321 -23.54 -7.95 -5.13
C LEU A 321 -24.53 -9.10 -4.96
N SER A 322 -25.13 -9.51 -6.08
CA SER A 322 -25.76 -10.82 -6.17
C SER A 322 -24.72 -11.95 -6.17
N GLU A 323 -25.15 -13.16 -5.81
CA GLU A 323 -24.29 -14.36 -5.83
C GLU A 323 -23.64 -14.61 -7.20
N ASP A 324 -24.32 -14.24 -8.28
CA ASP A 324 -23.79 -14.42 -9.64
C ASP A 324 -22.76 -13.35 -10.00
N GLU A 325 -22.96 -12.10 -9.57
CA GLU A 325 -21.96 -11.04 -9.76
C GLU A 325 -20.68 -11.36 -9.00
N GLU A 326 -20.77 -11.85 -7.76
CA GLU A 326 -19.63 -12.19 -6.92
C GLU A 326 -18.67 -13.18 -7.60
N LYS A 327 -19.21 -14.19 -8.30
CA LYS A 327 -18.41 -15.21 -9.02
C LYS A 327 -17.51 -14.62 -10.11
N HIS A 328 -17.82 -13.42 -10.57
CA HIS A 328 -17.15 -12.75 -11.70
C HIS A 328 -16.40 -11.47 -11.29
N VAL A 329 -16.33 -11.14 -10.00
CA VAL A 329 -15.62 -9.94 -9.51
C VAL A 329 -14.12 -10.01 -9.79
N LEU A 330 -13.52 -11.18 -9.58
CA LEU A 330 -12.08 -11.36 -9.68
C LEU A 330 -11.71 -12.05 -10.98
N VAL A 331 -10.70 -11.49 -11.64
CA VAL A 331 -10.07 -12.06 -12.82
C VAL A 331 -8.71 -12.64 -12.46
N ASP A 332 -8.29 -13.65 -13.22
CA ASP A 332 -6.98 -14.25 -13.08
C ASP A 332 -5.91 -13.37 -13.74
N ASN A 333 -4.83 -13.08 -13.02
CA ASN A 333 -3.63 -12.48 -13.58
C ASN A 333 -2.76 -13.53 -14.29
N GLU A 334 -1.74 -13.08 -15.00
CA GLU A 334 -0.70 -13.99 -15.50
C GLU A 334 -0.06 -14.77 -14.34
N ALA A 335 0.17 -16.06 -14.56
CA ALA A 335 0.78 -16.90 -13.54
C ALA A 335 2.24 -16.50 -13.33
N LEU A 336 2.58 -16.11 -12.10
CA LEU A 336 3.93 -15.73 -11.70
C LEU A 336 4.53 -16.85 -10.87
N ASN A 337 5.64 -17.42 -11.35
CA ASN A 337 6.33 -18.57 -10.72
C ASN A 337 5.40 -19.76 -10.43
N GLY A 338 4.43 -20.02 -11.32
CA GLY A 338 3.47 -21.12 -11.17
C GLY A 338 2.34 -20.86 -10.17
N LYS A 339 2.30 -19.68 -9.53
CA LYS A 339 1.18 -19.24 -8.70
C LYS A 339 0.28 -18.28 -9.48
N LEU A 340 -1.03 -18.51 -9.39
CA LEU A 340 -2.05 -17.63 -9.96
C LEU A 340 -2.51 -16.63 -8.91
N TYR A 341 -2.56 -15.35 -9.27
CA TYR A 341 -3.08 -14.28 -8.43
C TYR A 341 -4.34 -13.71 -9.04
N LYS A 342 -5.31 -13.33 -8.21
CA LYS A 342 -6.55 -12.69 -8.67
C LYS A 342 -6.68 -11.25 -8.21
N SER A 343 -7.27 -10.42 -9.06
CA SER A 343 -7.51 -8.98 -8.87
C SER A 343 -8.82 -8.57 -9.56
N LEU A 344 -9.20 -7.29 -9.47
CA LEU A 344 -10.39 -6.77 -10.16
C LEU A 344 -10.15 -6.60 -11.67
N TYR A 345 -8.91 -6.25 -12.04
CA TYR A 345 -8.49 -6.04 -13.42
C TYR A 345 -7.22 -6.84 -13.72
N PRO A 346 -7.03 -7.35 -14.95
CA PRO A 346 -5.78 -8.01 -15.33
C PRO A 346 -4.61 -7.03 -15.20
N GLY A 347 -3.47 -7.49 -14.67
CA GLY A 347 -2.28 -6.65 -14.52
C GLY A 347 -2.34 -5.65 -13.36
N GLN A 348 -3.34 -5.75 -12.47
CA GLN A 348 -3.45 -4.90 -11.29
C GLN A 348 -2.53 -5.39 -10.17
N TYR A 349 -1.54 -4.58 -9.81
CA TYR A 349 -0.54 -4.89 -8.78
C TYR A 349 -1.02 -4.59 -7.37
N ALA A 350 -1.73 -3.48 -7.21
CA ALA A 350 -2.21 -3.00 -5.94
C ALA A 350 -3.54 -2.24 -6.07
N LEU A 351 -4.18 -2.01 -4.93
CA LEU A 351 -5.32 -1.11 -4.77
C LEU A 351 -5.07 -0.22 -3.55
N HIS A 352 -4.80 1.06 -3.79
CA HIS A 352 -4.85 2.09 -2.75
C HIS A 352 -6.31 2.34 -2.36
N THR A 353 -6.68 2.06 -1.11
CA THR A 353 -8.08 2.13 -0.67
C THR A 353 -8.54 3.53 -0.28
N ALA A 354 -7.62 4.51 -0.21
CA ALA A 354 -7.91 5.89 0.14
C ALA A 354 -8.76 6.00 1.41
N GLU A 355 -8.28 5.40 2.50
CA GLU A 355 -8.97 5.27 3.78
C GLU A 355 -9.53 6.63 4.22
N THR A 356 -8.78 7.71 4.01
CA THR A 356 -9.22 9.04 4.44
C THR A 356 -10.61 9.42 3.93
N GLY A 357 -10.94 9.08 2.67
CA GLY A 357 -12.26 9.36 2.05
C GLY A 357 -13.30 8.24 2.18
N SER A 358 -12.87 7.01 2.50
CA SER A 358 -13.74 5.82 2.58
C SER A 358 -14.01 5.32 4.01
N TRP A 359 -13.31 5.86 5.01
CA TRP A 359 -13.34 5.38 6.40
C TRP A 359 -14.73 5.42 7.03
N ASP A 360 -15.27 6.62 7.22
CA ASP A 360 -16.52 6.83 7.96
C ASP A 360 -17.73 6.26 7.23
N SER A 361 -17.64 6.15 5.90
CA SER A 361 -18.74 5.69 5.05
C SER A 361 -18.76 4.17 4.86
N HIS A 362 -17.60 3.50 4.86
CA HIS A 362 -17.53 2.09 4.45
C HIS A 362 -16.53 1.24 5.23
N LEU A 363 -15.30 1.71 5.46
CA LEU A 363 -14.20 0.84 5.92
C LEU A 363 -14.17 0.61 7.44
N TYR A 364 -14.72 1.51 8.26
CA TYR A 364 -14.66 1.41 9.73
C TYR A 364 -15.16 0.06 10.30
N GLN A 365 -16.16 -0.54 9.66
CA GLN A 365 -16.78 -1.80 10.09
C GLN A 365 -16.02 -3.07 9.65
N TYR A 366 -15.03 -2.94 8.76
CA TYR A 366 -14.35 -4.10 8.18
C TYR A 366 -13.51 -4.82 9.24
N ASN A 367 -13.73 -6.13 9.34
CA ASN A 367 -12.97 -7.08 10.14
C ASN A 367 -13.12 -8.48 9.54
N LEU A 368 -12.44 -9.49 10.09
CA LEU A 368 -12.46 -10.86 9.56
C LEU A 368 -13.86 -11.50 9.50
N GLU A 369 -14.75 -11.18 10.44
CA GLU A 369 -16.12 -11.69 10.49
C GLU A 369 -16.99 -10.94 9.47
N PHE A 370 -16.90 -9.61 9.46
CA PHE A 370 -17.63 -8.76 8.52
C PHE A 370 -17.37 -9.14 7.06
N ILE A 371 -16.11 -9.36 6.68
CA ILE A 371 -15.78 -9.76 5.31
C ILE A 371 -16.19 -11.20 4.98
N GLN A 372 -16.68 -12.02 5.92
CA GLN A 372 -17.21 -13.35 5.58
C GLN A 372 -18.65 -13.28 5.12
N ASP A 373 -19.43 -12.35 5.70
CA ASP A 373 -20.87 -12.25 5.48
C ASP A 373 -21.27 -11.08 4.55
N THR A 374 -20.29 -10.31 4.05
CA THR A 374 -20.52 -9.15 3.17
C THR A 374 -20.21 -9.49 1.71
N HIS A 375 -21.13 -9.21 0.78
CA HIS A 375 -20.97 -9.55 -0.63
C HIS A 375 -20.63 -8.33 -1.49
N THR A 376 -19.60 -7.57 -1.12
CA THR A 376 -19.10 -6.42 -1.90
C THR A 376 -17.81 -6.75 -2.64
N ARG A 377 -17.44 -5.96 -3.68
CA ARG A 377 -16.16 -6.15 -4.38
C ARG A 377 -14.96 -6.03 -3.45
N MET A 378 -14.99 -5.08 -2.50
CA MET A 378 -13.94 -4.94 -1.49
C MET A 378 -13.84 -6.18 -0.60
N ALA A 379 -14.96 -6.70 -0.10
CA ALA A 379 -14.97 -7.88 0.76
C ALA A 379 -14.47 -9.13 0.02
N VAL A 380 -14.90 -9.34 -1.23
CA VAL A 380 -14.41 -10.42 -2.11
C VAL A 380 -12.90 -10.32 -2.31
N LEU A 381 -12.39 -9.12 -2.57
CA LEU A 381 -10.96 -8.88 -2.75
C LEU A 381 -10.16 -9.20 -1.49
N MET A 382 -10.62 -8.74 -0.32
CA MET A 382 -9.98 -9.05 0.96
C MET A 382 -10.04 -10.55 1.28
N ARG A 383 -11.17 -11.22 1.06
CA ARG A 383 -11.28 -12.68 1.21
C ARG A 383 -10.24 -13.41 0.36
N ASN A 384 -10.04 -12.99 -0.89
CA ASN A 384 -9.01 -13.54 -1.77
C ASN A 384 -7.59 -13.31 -1.26
N ILE A 385 -7.31 -12.16 -0.65
CA ILE A 385 -6.03 -11.91 0.05
C ILE A 385 -5.80 -12.92 1.17
N PHE A 386 -6.81 -13.13 2.02
CA PHE A 386 -6.70 -14.06 3.15
C PHE A 386 -6.65 -15.53 2.72
N ALA A 387 -7.30 -15.89 1.61
CA ALA A 387 -7.23 -17.25 1.05
C ALA A 387 -5.83 -17.63 0.55
N ASP A 388 -5.03 -16.63 0.17
CA ASP A 388 -3.65 -16.80 -0.30
C ASP A 388 -2.62 -16.93 0.82
N LEU A 389 -3.01 -16.63 2.06
CA LEU A 389 -2.14 -16.72 3.21
C LEU A 389 -1.95 -18.18 3.65
N PRO A 390 -0.79 -18.54 4.23
CA PRO A 390 -0.61 -19.85 4.85
C PRO A 390 -1.69 -20.11 5.91
N SER A 391 -2.01 -21.39 6.16
CA SER A 391 -3.15 -21.79 6.99
C SER A 391 -3.25 -21.03 8.32
N LYS A 392 -4.49 -20.79 8.80
CA LYS A 392 -4.85 -19.99 10.01
C LYS A 392 -3.98 -20.22 11.26
N GLY A 393 -3.33 -21.39 11.39
CA GLY A 393 -2.41 -21.69 12.48
C GLY A 393 -1.12 -20.86 12.48
N GLU A 394 -0.65 -20.38 11.32
CA GLU A 394 0.57 -19.56 11.21
C GLU A 394 0.27 -18.05 11.34
N ILE A 395 -0.93 -17.62 10.96
CA ILE A 395 -1.38 -16.21 11.05
C ILE A 395 -1.76 -15.82 12.49
N LEU A 396 -2.24 -16.77 13.30
CA LEU A 396 -2.63 -16.52 14.70
C LEU A 396 -1.52 -16.83 15.72
N ALA A 397 -0.47 -17.54 15.31
CA ALA A 397 0.67 -17.89 16.15
C ALA A 397 1.85 -16.90 16.05
N ALA A 398 1.75 -15.91 15.16
CA ALA A 398 2.69 -14.81 15.01
C ALA A 398 2.06 -13.52 15.56
#